data_AF-A0A7V4JDG2-F1
#
_entry.id   AF-A0A7V4JDG2-F1
#
_cell.length_a   1.000
_cell.length_b   1.000
_cell.length_c   1.000
_cell.angle_alpha   90.00
_cell.angle_beta   90.00
_cell.angle_gamma   90.00
#
_symmetry.space_group_name_H-M   'P 1'
#
loop_
_entity.id
_entity.type
_entity.pdbx_description
1 polymer ?
#
loop_
_entity_poly.entity_id
_entity_poly.type
_entity_poly.pdbx_seq_one_letter_code
_entity_poly.pdbx_strand_id
1 'polypeptide(L)'
;MPRERDARRIAARQAEELASWEGRDLFDAYGEKIGTVSGLGYRRERFGTFWLVVRGTGPAALVPAAQVSQREGRLVLPYARSYVEDALAPGAGGRLSRAEERRLLFHYGLDSELPDGGCPQRCGLCSGGRGPAAKH
;
A
#
# COMPACT_ATOMS: atom_id res chain seq x y z
N MET A 1 20.59 11.27 -10.79
CA MET A 1 20.44 10.70 -9.43
C MET A 1 20.15 11.84 -8.46
N PRO A 2 18.91 12.01 -7.96
CA PRO A 2 18.64 12.99 -6.91
C PRO A 2 19.48 12.62 -5.68
N ARG A 3 20.25 13.57 -5.16
CA ARG A 3 21.16 13.34 -4.03
C ARG A 3 20.32 13.07 -2.78
N GLU A 4 20.75 12.11 -1.97
CA GLU A 4 20.10 11.58 -0.75
C GLU A 4 19.41 12.62 0.17
N ARG A 5 19.87 13.88 0.18
CA ARG A 5 19.25 15.02 0.88
C ARG A 5 17.85 15.40 0.37
N ASP A 6 17.59 15.32 -0.93
CA ASP A 6 16.28 15.64 -1.51
C ASP A 6 15.24 14.59 -1.15
N ALA A 7 15.61 13.30 -1.19
CA ALA A 7 14.74 12.20 -0.78
C ALA A 7 14.30 12.35 0.70
N ARG A 8 15.23 12.76 1.58
CA ARG A 8 14.91 13.00 3.00
C ARG A 8 13.94 14.16 3.21
N ARG A 9 14.02 15.23 2.41
CA ARG A 9 13.05 16.34 2.47
C ARG A 9 11.68 15.96 1.92
N ILE A 10 11.63 15.19 0.83
CA ILE A 10 10.37 14.67 0.28
C ILE A 10 9.70 13.75 1.29
N ALA A 11 10.47 12.86 1.93
CA ALA A 11 9.96 11.98 2.97
C ALA A 11 9.44 12.75 4.20
N ALA A 12 10.12 13.82 4.62
CA ALA A 12 9.64 14.67 5.70
C ALA A 12 8.27 15.29 5.37
N ARG A 13 8.14 15.89 4.18
CA ARG A 13 6.88 16.50 3.73
C ARG A 13 5.75 15.47 3.62
N GLN A 14 6.04 14.27 3.12
CA GLN A 14 5.04 13.20 3.07
C GLN A 14 4.62 12.75 4.47
N ALA A 15 5.54 12.66 5.44
CA ALA A 15 5.18 12.32 6.82
C ALA A 15 4.22 13.34 7.44
N GLU A 16 4.39 14.63 7.15
CA GLU A 16 3.49 15.70 7.60
C GLU A 16 2.10 15.59 6.95
N GLU A 17 2.05 15.29 5.65
CA GLU A 17 0.78 15.04 4.94
C GLU A 17 0.04 13.83 5.53
N LEU A 18 0.77 12.75 5.81
CA LEU A 18 0.21 11.54 6.42
C LEU A 18 -0.28 11.76 7.84
N ALA A 19 0.37 12.63 8.61
CA ALA A 19 -0.13 13.05 9.91
C ALA A 19 -1.47 13.78 9.79
N SER A 20 -1.70 14.54 8.71
CA SER A 20 -3.00 15.17 8.44
C SER A 20 -4.11 14.18 8.10
N TRP A 21 -3.77 12.94 7.72
CA TRP A 21 -4.73 11.89 7.40
C TRP A 21 -5.20 11.12 8.63
N GLU A 22 -4.52 11.25 9.77
CA GLU A 22 -4.92 10.65 11.04
C GLU A 22 -6.34 11.10 11.43
N GLY A 23 -7.17 10.14 11.84
CA GLY A 23 -8.58 10.36 12.17
C GLY A 23 -9.51 10.48 10.96
N ARG A 24 -9.01 10.42 9.72
CA ARG A 24 -9.86 10.46 8.52
C ARG A 24 -10.37 9.09 8.12
N ASP A 25 -11.53 9.08 7.48
CA ASP A 25 -12.13 7.88 6.92
C ASP A 25 -11.46 7.48 5.59
N LEU A 26 -11.14 6.19 5.51
CA LEU A 26 -10.61 5.54 4.32
C LEU A 26 -11.70 4.70 3.65
N PHE A 27 -11.86 4.93 2.37
CA PHE A 27 -12.81 4.25 1.51
C PHE A 27 -12.08 3.35 0.52
N ASP A 28 -12.77 2.31 0.07
CA ASP A 28 -12.28 1.38 -0.92
C ASP A 28 -12.62 1.84 -2.35
N ALA A 29 -12.19 1.08 -3.36
CA ALA A 29 -12.46 1.38 -4.77
C ALA A 29 -13.96 1.42 -5.12
N TYR A 30 -14.79 0.71 -4.36
CA TYR A 30 -16.25 0.68 -4.52
C TYR A 30 -16.99 1.74 -3.69
N GLY A 31 -16.28 2.54 -2.89
CA GLY A 31 -16.86 3.58 -2.04
C GLY A 31 -17.39 3.10 -0.69
N GLU A 32 -17.07 1.87 -0.29
CA GLU A 32 -17.32 1.33 1.04
C GLU A 32 -16.26 1.83 2.02
N LYS A 33 -16.68 2.15 3.25
CA LYS A 33 -15.76 2.55 4.31
C LYS A 33 -14.97 1.32 4.80
N ILE A 34 -13.66 1.35 4.59
CA ILE A 34 -12.71 0.36 5.12
C ILE A 34 -12.53 0.58 6.62
N GLY A 35 -12.34 1.84 7.02
CA GLY A 35 -12.10 2.20 8.41
C GLY A 35 -11.60 3.63 8.56
N THR A 36 -11.01 3.91 9.72
CA THR A 36 -10.40 5.20 10.04
C THR A 36 -8.90 5.04 10.14
N VAL A 37 -8.16 5.97 9.55
CA VAL A 37 -6.69 5.99 9.62
C VAL A 37 -6.28 6.35 11.05
N SER A 38 -5.63 5.43 11.76
CA SER A 38 -5.06 5.67 13.09
C SER A 38 -3.73 6.41 13.04
N GLY A 39 -3.12 6.57 11.86
CA GLY A 39 -1.89 7.33 11.65
C GLY A 39 -0.79 6.50 10.99
N LEU A 40 0.44 7.02 11.03
CA LEU A 40 1.62 6.34 10.50
C LEU A 40 2.07 5.20 11.42
N GLY A 41 1.95 3.95 10.95
CA GLY A 41 2.38 2.78 11.71
C GLY A 41 3.84 2.41 11.51
N TYR A 42 4.29 2.41 10.26
CA TYR A 42 5.64 1.94 9.91
C TYR A 42 6.23 2.74 8.76
N ARG A 43 7.56 2.91 8.81
CA ARG A 43 8.35 3.59 7.77
C ARG A 43 9.53 2.73 7.38
N ARG A 44 9.70 2.53 6.08
CA ARG A 44 10.87 1.86 5.50
C ARG A 44 11.99 2.87 5.25
N GLU A 45 13.17 2.63 5.82
CA GLU A 45 14.32 3.56 5.70
C GLU A 45 14.88 3.65 4.27
N ARG A 46 14.95 2.54 3.52
CA ARG A 46 15.66 2.52 2.23
C ARG A 46 14.90 3.10 1.03
N PHE A 47 13.58 3.11 1.08
CA PHE A 47 12.75 3.52 -0.07
C PHE A 47 11.71 4.59 0.29
N GLY A 48 11.64 5.00 1.56
CA GLY A 48 10.68 6.02 1.99
C GLY A 48 9.23 5.57 1.84
N THR A 49 8.95 4.26 1.87
CA THR A 49 7.57 3.75 1.87
C THR A 49 6.96 3.95 3.25
N PHE A 50 5.83 4.65 3.29
CA PHE A 50 5.07 4.89 4.50
C PHE A 50 3.87 3.95 4.55
N TRP A 51 3.64 3.37 5.73
CA TRP A 51 2.55 2.46 6.00
C TRP A 51 1.61 3.07 7.02
N LEU A 52 0.35 3.18 6.66
CA LEU A 52 -0.71 3.69 7.52
C LEU A 52 -1.42 2.53 8.21
N VAL A 53 -1.76 2.74 9.47
CA VAL A 53 -2.64 1.81 10.20
C VAL A 53 -4.06 2.27 10.02
N VAL A 54 -4.91 1.36 9.57
CA VAL A 54 -6.35 1.60 9.44
C VAL A 54 -7.06 0.71 10.42
N ARG A 55 -7.95 1.29 11.23
CA ARG A 55 -8.84 0.56 12.12
C ARG A 55 -10.28 0.72 11.67
N GLY A 56 -10.86 -0.39 11.25
CA GLY A 56 -12.28 -0.50 10.94
C GLY A 56 -13.01 -1.32 11.99
N THR A 57 -14.08 -1.98 11.55
CA THR A 57 -14.83 -2.95 12.35
C THR A 57 -14.11 -4.30 12.50
N GLY A 58 -13.10 -4.54 11.65
CA GLY A 58 -12.27 -5.74 11.64
C GLY A 58 -10.90 -5.56 12.31
N PRO A 59 -9.95 -6.49 12.09
CA PRO A 59 -8.58 -6.32 12.55
C PRO A 59 -7.94 -5.08 11.94
N ALA A 60 -6.96 -4.50 12.65
CA ALA A 60 -6.18 -3.41 12.09
C ALA A 60 -5.45 -3.89 10.82
N ALA A 61 -5.47 -3.06 9.79
CA ALA A 61 -4.80 -3.33 8.52
C ALA A 61 -3.69 -2.30 8.27
N LEU A 62 -2.66 -2.72 7.53
CA LEU A 62 -1.58 -1.84 7.11
C LEU A 62 -1.70 -1.55 5.62
N VAL A 63 -1.84 -0.28 5.27
CA VAL A 63 -1.99 0.16 3.88
C VAL A 63 -0.82 1.04 3.45
N PRO A 64 -0.37 0.92 2.19
CA PRO A 64 0.67 1.79 1.69
C PRO A 64 0.12 3.18 1.40
N ALA A 65 0.69 4.18 2.08
CA ALA A 65 0.34 5.59 1.90
C ALA A 65 0.44 6.06 0.45
N ALA A 66 1.43 5.56 -0.28
CA ALA A 66 1.71 5.94 -1.67
C ALA A 66 0.57 5.57 -2.64
N GLN A 67 -0.31 4.64 -2.27
CA GLN A 67 -1.45 4.23 -3.11
C GLN A 67 -2.78 4.82 -2.63
N VAL A 68 -2.80 5.52 -1.50
CA VAL A 68 -3.98 6.25 -1.03
C VAL A 68 -4.08 7.53 -1.83
N SER A 69 -5.26 7.75 -2.44
CA SER A 69 -5.57 8.98 -3.17
C SER A 69 -6.58 9.80 -2.40
N GLN A 70 -6.37 11.12 -2.35
CA GLN A 70 -7.37 12.05 -1.85
C GLN A 70 -8.36 12.37 -2.98
N ARG A 71 -9.63 11.98 -2.83
CA ARG A 71 -10.72 12.25 -3.77
C ARG A 71 -11.86 12.92 -3.01
N GLU A 72 -12.24 14.13 -3.44
CA GLU A 72 -13.37 14.89 -2.85
C GLU A 72 -13.29 15.03 -1.31
N GLY A 73 -12.06 15.19 -0.78
CA GLY A 73 -11.82 15.29 0.67
C GLY A 73 -11.85 13.97 1.43
N ARG A 74 -12.04 12.83 0.74
CA ARG A 74 -11.98 11.47 1.28
C ARG A 74 -10.70 10.77 0.86
N LEU A 75 -10.22 9.86 1.69
CA LEU A 75 -9.11 8.98 1.35
C LEU A 75 -9.67 7.74 0.66
N VAL A 76 -9.14 7.38 -0.51
CA VAL A 76 -9.63 6.25 -1.31
C VAL A 76 -8.45 5.36 -1.71
N LEU A 77 -8.62 4.04 -1.57
CA LEU A 77 -7.70 3.04 -2.09
C LEU A 77 -8.22 2.41 -3.38
N PRO A 78 -7.34 2.04 -4.32
CA PRO A 78 -7.71 1.30 -5.53
C PRO A 78 -7.91 -0.21 -5.26
N TYR A 79 -8.20 -0.60 -4.02
CA TYR A 79 -8.38 -1.97 -3.60
C TYR A 79 -9.69 -2.11 -2.82
N ALA A 80 -10.28 -3.30 -2.89
CA ALA A 80 -11.44 -3.66 -2.08
C ALA A 80 -11.07 -3.74 -0.60
N ARG A 81 -12.03 -3.45 0.28
CA ARG A 81 -11.87 -3.60 1.73
C ARG A 81 -11.32 -4.97 2.13
N SER A 82 -11.88 -6.05 1.59
CA SER A 82 -11.45 -7.42 1.92
C SER A 82 -10.00 -7.69 1.56
N TYR A 83 -9.47 -7.06 0.51
CA TYR A 83 -8.07 -7.18 0.13
C TYR A 83 -7.15 -6.46 1.13
N VAL A 84 -7.61 -5.36 1.69
CA VAL A 84 -6.91 -4.63 2.76
C VAL A 84 -6.97 -5.39 4.08
N GLU A 85 -8.11 -5.99 4.41
CA GLU A 85 -8.26 -6.80 5.63
C GLU A 85 -7.44 -8.11 5.57
N ASP A 86 -7.23 -8.67 4.37
CA ASP A 86 -6.33 -9.82 4.15
C ASP A 86 -4.86 -9.46 4.39
N ALA A 87 -4.50 -8.18 4.20
CA ALA A 87 -3.23 -7.60 4.65
C ALA A 87 -3.26 -7.40 6.17
N LEU A 88 -3.35 -8.52 6.89
CA LEU A 88 -3.38 -8.59 8.34
C LEU A 88 -2.21 -7.78 8.91
N ALA A 89 -2.46 -6.80 9.77
CA ALA A 89 -1.39 -6.17 10.52
C ALA A 89 -0.78 -7.25 11.43
N PRO A 90 0.52 -7.55 11.31
CA PRO A 90 1.12 -8.54 12.18
C PRO A 90 1.08 -8.05 13.62
N GLY A 91 0.63 -8.96 14.48
CA GLY A 91 0.27 -8.81 15.89
C GLY A 91 0.68 -7.50 16.55
N ALA A 92 -0.30 -6.62 16.78
CA ALA A 92 -0.51 -5.68 17.90
C ALA A 92 0.67 -4.91 18.56
N GLY A 93 1.91 -5.00 18.07
CA GLY A 93 3.13 -4.57 18.76
C GLY A 93 3.98 -3.58 17.99
N GLY A 94 3.50 -3.06 16.86
CA GLY A 94 4.14 -1.95 16.14
C GLY A 94 5.49 -2.27 15.49
N ARG A 95 5.92 -3.54 15.46
CA ARG A 95 7.17 -3.95 14.82
C ARG A 95 6.89 -5.02 13.77
N LEU A 96 6.98 -4.62 12.50
CA LEU A 96 6.99 -5.52 11.35
C LEU A 96 8.32 -6.28 11.30
N SER A 97 8.26 -7.61 11.25
CA SER A 97 9.42 -8.43 10.91
C SER A 97 9.75 -8.28 9.42
N ARG A 98 11.02 -8.49 9.02
CA ARG A 98 11.42 -8.41 7.60
C ARG A 98 10.58 -9.31 6.68
N ALA A 99 10.21 -10.50 7.15
CA ALA A 99 9.39 -11.43 6.37
C ALA A 99 7.95 -10.88 6.15
N GLU A 100 7.42 -10.17 7.13
CA GLU A 100 6.08 -9.58 7.09
C GLU A 100 6.06 -8.32 6.23
N GLU A 101 7.09 -7.45 6.35
CA GLU A 101 7.30 -6.34 5.42
C GLU A 101 7.32 -6.85 3.99
N ARG A 102 8.09 -7.91 3.73
CA ARG A 102 8.20 -8.50 2.39
C ARG A 102 6.87 -9.08 1.90
N ARG A 103 6.09 -9.73 2.77
CA ARG A 103 4.75 -10.22 2.42
C ARG A 103 3.80 -9.06 2.07
N LEU A 104 3.83 -7.96 2.82
CA LEU A 104 3.03 -6.77 2.53
C LEU A 104 3.47 -6.11 1.21
N LEU A 105 4.77 -6.00 0.97
CA LEU A 105 5.32 -5.50 -0.29
C LEU A 105 4.81 -6.36 -1.48
N PHE A 106 4.88 -7.69 -1.38
CA PHE A 106 4.35 -8.58 -2.41
C PHE A 106 2.84 -8.48 -2.57
N HIS A 107 2.12 -8.39 -1.45
CA HIS A 107 0.66 -8.25 -1.45
C HIS A 107 0.27 -7.03 -2.27
N TYR A 108 0.78 -5.85 -1.90
CA TYR A 108 0.46 -4.59 -2.57
C TYR A 108 1.22 -4.35 -3.90
N GLY A 109 2.05 -5.30 -4.35
CA GLY A 109 2.83 -5.15 -5.58
C GLY A 109 3.90 -4.05 -5.51
N LEU A 110 4.38 -3.72 -4.31
CA LEU A 110 5.42 -2.72 -4.04
C LEU A 110 6.83 -3.31 -3.99
N ASP A 111 6.97 -4.61 -4.26
CA ASP A 111 8.27 -5.27 -4.40
C ASP A 111 9.00 -4.73 -5.62
N SER A 112 9.78 -3.67 -5.39
CA SER A 112 10.67 -3.03 -6.36
C SER A 112 12.08 -3.62 -6.29
N GLU A 113 12.27 -4.71 -5.54
CA GLU A 113 13.57 -5.35 -5.27
C GLU A 113 13.82 -6.59 -6.13
N LEU A 114 12.82 -7.07 -6.88
CA LEU A 114 13.03 -8.05 -7.92
C LEU A 114 13.39 -7.36 -9.25
N PRO A 115 14.62 -7.51 -9.74
CA PRO A 115 14.91 -7.21 -11.14
C PRO A 115 14.10 -8.19 -12.01
N ASP A 116 13.12 -7.63 -12.72
CA ASP A 116 12.33 -8.24 -13.79
C ASP A 116 11.45 -9.46 -13.43
N GLY A 117 10.14 -9.28 -13.67
CA GLY A 117 9.35 -10.33 -14.31
C GLY A 117 8.97 -11.55 -13.45
N GLY A 118 7.92 -11.41 -12.65
CA GLY A 118 7.16 -12.58 -12.24
C GLY A 118 6.12 -12.26 -11.19
N CYS A 119 4.88 -12.00 -11.61
CA CYS A 119 3.71 -12.13 -10.74
C CYS A 119 3.77 -13.50 -10.02
N PRO A 120 4.01 -13.57 -8.70
CA PRO A 120 3.92 -14.84 -7.99
C PRO A 120 2.44 -15.18 -7.71
N GLN A 121 1.58 -14.17 -7.69
CA GLN A 121 0.14 -14.35 -7.61
C GLN A 121 -0.39 -14.49 -9.03
N ARG A 122 -0.83 -15.70 -9.38
CA ARG A 122 -1.70 -15.99 -10.53
C ARG A 122 -3.06 -15.29 -10.32
N CYS A 123 -3.05 -13.97 -10.17
CA CYS A 123 -4.23 -13.15 -10.10
C CYS A 123 -4.73 -13.02 -11.53
N GLY A 124 -5.85 -13.67 -11.84
CA GLY A 124 -6.46 -13.73 -13.17
C GLY A 124 -7.03 -12.39 -13.66
N LEU A 125 -6.30 -11.27 -13.47
CA LEU A 125 -6.66 -9.94 -13.95
C LEU A 125 -5.88 -9.47 -15.18
N CYS A 126 -5.07 -10.34 -15.81
CA CYS A 126 -4.51 -10.07 -17.14
C CYS A 126 -5.38 -10.72 -18.22
N SER A 127 -6.60 -10.21 -18.39
CA SER A 127 -7.42 -10.50 -19.56
C SER A 127 -7.18 -9.44 -20.63
N GLY A 128 -6.25 -9.69 -21.55
CA GLY A 128 -6.06 -8.89 -22.78
C GLY A 128 -4.61 -8.93 -23.26
N GLY A 129 -4.25 -9.40 -24.46
CA GLY A 129 -5.06 -9.74 -25.61
C GLY A 129 -4.34 -10.75 -26.52
N ARG A 130 -5.18 -11.44 -27.27
CA ARG A 130 -4.90 -12.47 -28.26
C ARG A 130 -4.31 -11.80 -29.52
N GLY A 131 -3.17 -12.28 -30.01
CA GLY A 131 -2.61 -11.92 -31.33
C GLY A 131 -2.04 -13.17 -32.01
N PRO A 132 -2.34 -13.45 -33.29
CA PRO A 132 -2.30 -14.80 -33.84
C PRO A 132 -0.91 -15.27 -34.29
N ALA A 133 -0.73 -16.60 -34.21
CA ALA A 133 0.41 -17.33 -34.73
C ALA A 133 0.52 -17.22 -36.26
N ALA A 134 1.66 -16.71 -36.74
CA ALA A 134 2.11 -16.88 -38.12
C ALA A 134 3.18 -17.98 -38.16
N LYS A 135 2.74 -19.13 -38.69
CA LYS A 135 3.51 -20.28 -39.16
C LYS A 135 4.30 -19.92 -40.42
N HIS A 136 5.53 -20.39 -40.53
CA HIS A 136 6.29 -20.57 -41.77
C HIS A 136 6.89 -21.98 -41.74
#